data_AF-A0A2Y9F0K7-F1
#
_entry.id   AF-A0A2Y9F0K7-F1
#
_cell.length_a   1.000
_cell.length_b   1.000
_cell.length_c   1.000
_cell.angle_alpha   90.00
_cell.angle_beta   90.00
_cell.angle_gamma   90.00
#
_symmetry.space_group_name_H-M   'P 1'
#
loop_
_entity.id
_entity.type
_entity.pdbx_description
1 polymer ?
#
loop_
_entity_poly.entity_id
_entity_poly.type
_entity_poly.pdbx_seq_one_letter_code
_entity_poly.pdbx_strand_id
1 'polypeptide(L)' 'MGAAAFFNHSCTFPFAYGDVIYYSCISVRSDHAWCSIDEVFQGRWRYCTAEDPPKCTFPFLYRNKLFASCTKEGYVLSRS' A
#
# COMPACT_ATOMS: atom_id res chain seq x y z
N MET A 1 -14.20 -29.17 0.48
CA MET A 1 -13.97 -27.97 1.31
C MET A 1 -12.51 -27.57 1.14
N GLY A 2 -12.23 -26.30 0.81
CA GLY A 2 -10.86 -25.74 0.79
C GLY A 2 -10.31 -25.50 -0.61
N ALA A 3 -10.71 -24.37 -1.21
CA ALA A 3 -10.18 -23.88 -2.48
C ALA A 3 -8.69 -23.53 -2.38
N ALA A 4 -8.00 -23.70 -3.51
CA ALA A 4 -6.61 -23.34 -3.81
C ALA A 4 -5.98 -22.29 -2.87
N ALA A 5 -4.94 -22.71 -2.14
CA ALA A 5 -3.94 -21.79 -1.61
C ALA A 5 -3.14 -21.23 -2.79
N PHE A 6 -3.64 -20.15 -3.39
CA PHE A 6 -2.82 -19.30 -4.26
C PHE A 6 -1.66 -18.78 -3.42
N PHE A 7 -0.43 -19.16 -3.77
CA PHE A 7 0.75 -18.41 -3.34
C PHE A 7 0.63 -17.01 -3.93
N ASN A 8 -0.01 -16.09 -3.20
CA ASN A 8 -0.04 -14.68 -3.56
C ASN A 8 1.39 -14.15 -3.41
N HIS A 9 2.18 -14.22 -4.47
CA HIS A 9 3.50 -13.56 -4.56
C HIS A 9 3.38 -12.05 -4.79
N SER A 10 2.20 -11.49 -4.56
CA SER A 10 1.86 -10.09 -4.75
C SER A 10 1.91 -9.35 -3.42
N CYS A 11 2.16 -8.05 -3.47
CA CYS A 11 2.09 -7.21 -2.29
C CYS A 11 0.70 -7.27 -1.65
N THR A 12 0.66 -7.47 -0.34
CA THR A 12 -0.57 -7.37 0.44
C THR A 12 -0.68 -5.94 0.96
N PHE A 13 -1.75 -5.24 0.58
CA PHE A 13 -2.04 -3.90 1.08
C PHE A 13 -3.44 -3.86 1.71
N PRO A 14 -3.60 -3.24 2.89
CA PRO A 14 -2.54 -2.75 3.76
C PRO A 14 -1.72 -3.89 4.41
N PHE A 15 -0.47 -3.62 4.79
CA PHE A 15 0.33 -4.52 5.64
C PHE A 15 0.90 -3.80 6.86
N ALA A 16 1.02 -4.52 7.97
CA ALA A 16 1.64 -4.05 9.20
C ALA A 16 3.14 -4.41 9.22
N TYR A 17 3.99 -3.43 9.47
CA TYR A 17 5.42 -3.61 9.72
C TYR A 17 5.82 -2.85 10.99
N GLY A 18 6.11 -3.60 12.06
CA GLY A 18 6.16 -3.03 13.40
C GLY A 18 4.79 -2.51 13.82
N ASP A 19 4.73 -1.31 14.39
CA ASP A 19 3.50 -0.68 14.86
C ASP A 19 2.82 0.23 13.80
N VAL A 20 3.24 0.12 12.53
CA VAL A 20 2.78 0.98 11.44
C VAL A 20 2.09 0.17 10.35
N ILE A 21 0.96 0.67 9.87
CA ILE A 21 0.21 0.13 8.74
C ILE A 21 0.59 0.89 7.46
N TYR A 22 1.03 0.17 6.44
CA TYR A 22 1.45 0.70 5.16
C TYR A 22 0.48 0.31 4.04
N TYR A 23 0.10 1.29 3.22
CA TYR A 23 -0.84 1.14 2.10
C TYR A 23 -0.14 1.16 0.73
N SER A 24 1.18 1.26 0.73
CA SER A 24 2.03 1.33 -0.45
C SER A 24 3.36 0.65 -0.18
N CYS A 25 4.14 0.46 -1.23
CA CYS A 25 5.53 0.08 -1.09
C CYS A 25 6.30 1.07 -0.21
N ILE A 26 7.23 0.55 0.58
CA ILE A 26 8.05 1.31 1.51
C ILE A 26 9.53 1.08 1.23
N SER A 27 10.36 2.08 1.49
CA SER A 27 11.84 1.96 1.43
C SER A 27 12.46 1.95 2.83
N VAL A 28 11.68 1.53 3.84
CA VAL A 28 12.18 1.47 5.23
C VAL A 28 13.29 0.43 5.29
N ARG A 29 14.49 0.87 5.73
CA ARG A 29 15.69 0.02 5.89
C ARG A 29 16.08 -0.74 4.61
N SER A 30 15.83 -0.16 3.43
CA SER A 30 16.17 -0.74 2.14
C SER A 30 16.44 0.35 1.11
N ASP A 31 17.40 0.13 0.22
CA ASP A 31 17.67 1.03 -0.91
C ASP A 31 16.57 0.98 -1.97
N HIS A 32 15.81 -0.12 -2.00
CA HIS A 32 14.73 -0.35 -2.96
C HIS A 32 13.38 -0.49 -2.26
N ALA A 33 12.32 0.01 -2.91
CA ALA A 33 10.97 -0.09 -2.40
C ALA A 33 10.50 -1.56 -2.34
N TRP A 34 9.93 -1.95 -1.21
CA TRP A 34 9.47 -3.31 -0.95
C TRP A 34 8.11 -3.30 -0.28
N CYS A 35 7.46 -4.46 -0.27
CA CYS A 35 6.17 -4.68 0.38
C CYS A 35 6.16 -6.03 1.10
N SER A 36 5.29 -6.18 2.09
CA SER A 36 5.04 -7.50 2.65
C SER A 36 4.09 -8.30 1.76
N ILE A 37 4.31 -9.61 1.76
CA ILE A 37 3.38 -10.57 1.17
C ILE A 37 2.26 -10.90 2.17
N ASP A 38 2.47 -10.62 3.45
CA ASP A 38 1.54 -10.91 4.54
C ASP A 38 0.89 -9.63 5.06
N GLU A 39 -0.33 -9.73 5.59
CA GLU A 39 -1.01 -8.61 6.26
C GLU A 39 -0.23 -8.13 7.49
N VAL A 40 0.45 -9.04 8.18
CA VAL A 40 1.37 -8.74 9.27
C VAL A 40 2.73 -9.27 8.88
N PHE A 41 3.74 -8.42 8.85
CA PHE A 41 5.06 -8.78 8.39
C PHE A 41 5.67 -9.91 9.25
N GLN A 42 5.82 -11.09 8.64
CA GLN A 42 6.44 -12.28 9.25
C GLN A 42 7.81 -12.61 8.62
N GLY A 43 8.41 -11.67 7.89
CA GLY A 43 9.68 -11.86 7.19
C GLY A 43 9.55 -12.20 5.71
N ARG A 44 8.32 -12.38 5.18
CA ARG A 44 8.08 -12.52 3.73
C ARG A 44 7.83 -11.17 3.08
N TRP A 45 8.62 -10.87 2.07
CA TRP A 45 8.58 -9.63 1.32
C TRP A 45 9.10 -9.82 -0.10
N ARG A 46 8.87 -8.81 -0.94
CA ARG A 46 9.47 -8.68 -2.26
C ARG A 46 9.72 -7.22 -2.61
N TYR A 47 10.59 -6.98 -3.58
CA TYR A 47 10.70 -5.66 -4.19
C TYR A 47 9.47 -5.36 -5.03
N CYS A 48 9.06 -4.10 -4.97
CA CYS A 48 7.94 -3.62 -5.76
C CYS A 48 8.34 -3.40 -7.21
N THR A 49 7.41 -3.68 -8.12
CA THR A 49 7.54 -3.37 -9.55
C THR A 49 6.57 -2.25 -9.92
N ALA A 50 6.58 -1.83 -11.19
CA ALA A 50 5.60 -0.89 -11.71
C ALA A 50 4.15 -1.43 -11.65
N GLU A 51 3.98 -2.73 -11.40
CA GLU A 51 2.67 -3.39 -11.26
C GLU A 51 2.13 -3.35 -9.81
N ASP A 52 2.87 -2.75 -8.88
CA ASP A 52 2.47 -2.55 -7.48
C ASP A 52 2.10 -1.07 -7.18
N PRO A 53 1.22 -0.41 -7.96
CA PRO A 53 0.81 0.94 -7.61
C PRO A 53 -0.04 0.91 -6.33
N PRO A 54 0.11 1.91 -5.45
CA PRO A 54 -0.77 2.04 -4.29
C PRO A 54 -2.21 2.16 -4.77
N LYS A 55 -3.05 1.25 -4.30
CA LYS A 55 -4.49 1.30 -4.59
C LYS A 55 -5.11 2.38 -3.73
N CYS A 56 -5.95 3.21 -4.34
CA CYS A 56 -6.73 4.19 -3.59
C CYS A 56 -7.64 3.43 -2.62
N THR A 57 -7.53 3.75 -1.33
CA THR A 57 -8.43 3.21 -0.30
C THR A 57 -9.59 4.18 -0.13
N PHE A 58 -10.79 3.70 -0.42
CA PHE A 58 -12.02 4.49 -0.30
C PHE A 58 -12.97 3.86 0.73
N PRO A 59 -13.76 4.69 1.44
CA PRO A 59 -13.67 6.15 1.48
C PRO A 59 -12.48 6.62 2.34
N PHE A 60 -11.96 7.82 2.07
CA PHE A 60 -10.96 8.46 2.93
C PHE A 60 -11.43 9.83 3.42
N LEU A 61 -10.98 10.22 4.62
CA LEU A 61 -11.28 11.51 5.23
C LEU A 61 -10.13 12.49 4.97
N TYR A 62 -10.42 13.63 4.35
CA TYR A 62 -9.47 14.71 4.14
C TYR A 62 -10.12 16.05 4.46
N ARG A 63 -9.51 16.86 5.33
CA ARG A 63 -10.05 18.17 5.79
C ARG A 63 -11.52 18.11 6.20
N ASN A 64 -11.88 17.09 6.99
CA ASN A 64 -13.24 16.86 7.49
C ASN A 64 -14.30 16.59 6.39
N LYS A 65 -13.86 16.17 5.20
CA LYS A 65 -14.73 15.73 4.09
C LYS A 65 -14.40 14.29 3.71
N LEU A 66 -15.44 13.49 3.47
CA LEU A 66 -15.31 12.12 2.99
C LEU A 66 -15.23 12.12 1.46
N PHE A 67 -14.19 11.49 0.93
CA PHE A 67 -14.01 11.27 -0.51
C PHE A 67 -14.16 9.78 -0.83
N ALA A 68 -15.06 9.48 -1.76
CA ALA A 68 -15.28 8.14 -2.29
C ALA A 68 -14.64 7.91 -3.66
N SER A 69 -13.95 8.91 -4.20
CA SER A 69 -13.27 8.88 -5.50
C SER A 69 -12.01 9.74 -5.47
N CYS A 70 -11.14 9.56 -6.47
CA CYS A 70 -9.93 10.37 -6.61
C CYS A 70 -10.31 11.85 -6.73
N THR A 71 -9.67 12.69 -5.93
CA THR A 71 -9.89 14.14 -5.95
C THR A 71 -8.56 14.88 -6.15
N LYS A 72 -8.63 16.06 -6.77
CA LYS A 72 -7.52 17.03 -6.82
C LYS A 72 -7.70 18.14 -5.78
N GLU A 73 -8.69 18.02 -4.89
CA GLU A 73 -8.97 19.04 -3.87
C GLU A 73 -7.78 19.19 -2.92
N GLY A 74 -7.23 20.41 -2.83
CA GLY A 74 -6.03 20.69 -2.04
C GLY A 74 -4.71 20.29 -2.72
N TYR A 75 -4.75 19.72 -3.92
CA TYR A 75 -3.54 19.42 -4.70
C TYR A 75 -2.98 20.71 -5.32
N VAL A 76 -1.92 21.24 -4.73
CA VAL A 76 -1.18 22.40 -5.27
C VAL A 76 -0.07 21.89 -6.16
N LEU A 77 -0.22 22.04 -7.48
CA LEU A 77 0.86 21.86 -8.45
C LEU A 77 1.77 23.09 -8.44
N SER A 78 2.64 23.21 -7.43
CA SER A 78 3.83 24.07 -7.52
C SER A 78 5.02 23.21 -7.91
N ARG A 79 5.02 22.73 -9.16
CA ARG A 79 6.23 22.24 -9.82
C ARG A 79 6.85 23.43 -10.54
N SER A 80 7.74 24.13 -9.85
CA SER A 80 8.73 25.03 -10.46
C SER A 80 9.88 24.20 -11.03
#